data_AF-A0A5B0MKZ3-F1
#
_entry.id   AF-A0A5B0MKZ3-F1
#
_cell.length_a   1.000
_cell.length_b   1.000
_cell.length_c   1.000
_cell.angle_alpha   90.00
_cell.angle_beta   90.00
_cell.angle_gamma   90.00
#
_symmetry.space_group_name_H-M   'P 1'
#
loop_
_entity.id
_entity.type
_entity.pdbx_description
1 polymer ?
#
loop_
_entity_poly.entity_id
_entity_poly.type
_entity_poly.pdbx_seq_one_letter_code
_entity_poly.pdbx_strand_id
1 'polypeptide(L)'
;MERVPDILLRRFSHHVIKQIHQLKLFEHDVLKKEYFVLVKMKSSGDSPQEVERVESIWSVSRENQTRYFIKGRRFSQGAIHPFYQMRVIENVNHVDYFEASDIVACLNAQHNCQSGRCPVVQGPRNKGQKHEGTKTTYKIHHNDNQSFILNSASLRDPVSHRKLASINIPHASDWATAIETGRARWQSSARQQTPQTRASSIAPSLI
;
A
#
# COMPACT_ATOMS: atom_id res chain seq x y z
N MET A 1 -11.08 -12.11 -17.60
CA MET A 1 -12.15 -11.61 -16.71
C MET A 1 -12.70 -12.79 -15.95
N GLU A 2 -13.03 -12.59 -14.67
CA GLU A 2 -13.61 -13.64 -13.81
C GLU A 2 -15.12 -13.78 -14.12
N ARG A 3 -15.71 -14.94 -13.82
CA ARG A 3 -17.17 -15.10 -13.83
C ARG A 3 -17.80 -14.23 -12.73
N VAL A 4 -19.00 -13.69 -12.98
CA VAL A 4 -19.74 -12.93 -11.96
C VAL A 4 -19.97 -13.80 -10.71
N PRO A 5 -19.61 -13.33 -9.50
CA PRO A 5 -19.83 -14.06 -8.26
C PRO A 5 -21.31 -14.37 -8.00
N ASP A 6 -21.60 -15.60 -7.59
CA ASP A 6 -22.97 -16.06 -7.32
C ASP A 6 -23.68 -15.22 -6.25
N ILE A 7 -22.93 -14.72 -5.25
CA ILE A 7 -23.50 -13.84 -4.21
C ILE A 7 -24.05 -12.54 -4.79
N LEU A 8 -23.38 -11.97 -5.80
CA LEU A 8 -23.83 -10.75 -6.47
C LEU A 8 -25.01 -11.06 -7.40
N LEU A 9 -24.98 -12.19 -8.12
CA LEU A 9 -26.11 -12.64 -8.95
C LEU A 9 -27.37 -12.87 -8.12
N ARG A 10 -27.24 -13.55 -6.97
CA ARG A 10 -28.38 -13.82 -6.06
C ARG A 10 -28.94 -12.54 -5.46
N ARG A 11 -28.08 -11.61 -5.04
CA ARG A 11 -28.50 -10.37 -4.37
C ARG A 11 -29.01 -9.29 -5.35
N PHE A 12 -28.52 -9.29 -6.58
CA PHE A 12 -28.75 -8.25 -7.57
C PHE A 12 -29.19 -8.82 -8.92
N SER A 13 -30.12 -9.77 -8.92
CA SER A 13 -30.60 -10.52 -10.10
C SER A 13 -31.09 -9.63 -11.26
N HIS A 14 -31.60 -8.44 -10.96
CA HIS A 14 -32.11 -7.48 -11.95
C HIS A 14 -31.15 -6.33 -12.26
N HIS A 15 -29.90 -6.41 -11.82
CA HIS A 15 -28.89 -5.37 -12.05
C HIS A 15 -27.92 -5.80 -13.14
N VAL A 16 -27.34 -4.81 -13.82
CA VAL A 16 -26.20 -5.03 -14.71
C VAL A 16 -24.95 -5.12 -13.84
N ILE A 17 -24.31 -6.30 -13.87
CA ILE A 17 -23.10 -6.58 -13.09
C ILE A 17 -21.91 -6.68 -14.04
N LYS A 18 -20.88 -5.86 -13.82
CA LYS A 18 -19.66 -5.85 -14.64
C LYS A 18 -18.43 -5.85 -13.75
N GLN A 19 -17.41 -6.61 -14.15
CA GLN A 19 -16.09 -6.50 -13.55
C GLN A 19 -15.41 -5.22 -14.06
N ILE A 20 -14.80 -4.45 -13.17
CA ILE A 20 -14.02 -3.26 -13.51
C ILE A 20 -12.57 -3.42 -13.05
N HIS A 21 -11.63 -2.76 -13.73
CA HIS A 21 -10.20 -2.92 -13.46
C HIS A 21 -9.71 -2.08 -12.27
N GLN A 22 -10.30 -0.89 -12.10
CA GLN A 22 -9.89 0.06 -11.10
C GLN A 22 -11.07 0.92 -10.65
N LEU A 23 -10.99 1.44 -9.43
CA LEU A 23 -11.99 2.32 -8.83
C LEU A 23 -11.28 3.49 -8.14
N LYS A 24 -11.63 4.73 -8.47
CA LYS A 24 -11.18 5.90 -7.70
C LYS A 24 -12.02 5.96 -6.43
N LEU A 25 -11.41 5.68 -5.27
CA LEU A 25 -12.09 5.67 -3.97
C LEU A 25 -11.99 7.03 -3.28
N PHE A 26 -10.75 7.52 -3.14
CA PHE A 26 -10.44 8.80 -2.51
C PHE A 26 -9.84 9.77 -3.54
N GLU A 27 -9.64 11.03 -3.17
CA GLU A 27 -9.10 12.05 -4.07
C GLU A 27 -7.79 11.61 -4.73
N HIS A 28 -6.91 10.98 -3.93
CA HIS A 28 -5.58 10.57 -4.35
C HIS A 28 -5.42 9.05 -4.52
N ASP A 29 -6.42 8.24 -4.18
CA ASP A 29 -6.29 6.78 -4.17
C ASP A 29 -7.18 6.10 -5.21
N VAL A 30 -6.51 5.25 -6.00
CA VAL A 30 -7.12 4.37 -6.98
C VAL A 30 -6.94 2.94 -6.50
N LEU A 31 -8.05 2.25 -6.26
CA LEU A 31 -8.09 0.85 -5.92
C LEU A 31 -7.94 -0.01 -7.17
N LYS A 32 -7.12 -1.07 -7.08
CA LYS A 32 -6.94 -2.07 -8.13
C LYS A 32 -6.82 -3.46 -7.52
N LYS A 33 -6.82 -4.49 -8.36
CA LYS A 33 -6.44 -5.85 -7.96
C LYS A 33 -5.07 -5.86 -7.27
N GLU A 34 -4.91 -6.72 -6.28
CA GLU A 34 -3.75 -6.89 -5.38
C GLU A 34 -3.48 -5.74 -4.40
N TYR A 35 -4.30 -4.68 -4.39
CA TYR A 35 -4.15 -3.60 -3.41
C TYR A 35 -4.72 -4.04 -2.07
N PHE A 36 -4.16 -3.51 -0.98
CA PHE A 36 -4.65 -3.74 0.37
C PHE A 36 -5.54 -2.59 0.81
N VAL A 37 -6.60 -2.90 1.54
CA VAL A 37 -7.54 -1.94 2.12
C VAL A 37 -7.88 -2.32 3.56
N LEU A 38 -8.19 -1.30 4.35
CA LEU A 38 -8.79 -1.45 5.67
C LEU A 38 -10.31 -1.29 5.53
N VAL A 39 -11.06 -2.28 5.98
CA VAL A 39 -12.53 -2.32 5.85
C VAL A 39 -13.16 -2.26 7.24
N LYS A 40 -14.24 -1.50 7.39
CA LYS A 40 -15.08 -1.50 8.59
C LYS A 40 -16.48 -1.98 8.23
N MET A 41 -16.76 -3.25 8.50
CA MET A 41 -18.08 -3.83 8.21
C MET A 41 -19.17 -3.18 9.06
N LYS A 42 -20.31 -2.84 8.46
CA LYS A 42 -21.47 -2.23 9.14
C LYS A 42 -22.32 -3.25 9.91
N SER A 43 -21.69 -4.17 10.62
CA SER A 43 -22.39 -5.04 11.57
C SER A 43 -22.52 -4.27 12.89
N SER A 44 -23.75 -4.06 13.34
CA SER A 44 -24.15 -3.28 14.53
C SER A 44 -23.14 -3.35 15.70
N GLY A 45 -22.46 -2.24 16.00
CA GLY A 45 -21.52 -2.08 17.13
C GLY A 45 -20.11 -1.62 16.74
N ASP A 46 -19.16 -1.79 17.66
CA ASP A 46 -17.71 -1.56 17.50
C ASP A 46 -17.09 -2.65 16.62
N SER A 47 -17.54 -2.72 15.36
CA SER A 47 -17.08 -3.74 14.41
C SER A 47 -15.57 -3.63 14.18
N PRO A 48 -14.83 -4.75 14.25
CA PRO A 48 -13.39 -4.74 14.05
C PRO A 48 -13.06 -4.28 12.63
N GLN A 49 -11.98 -3.51 12.50
CA GLN A 49 -11.43 -3.16 11.20
C GLN A 49 -10.61 -4.34 10.68
N GLU A 50 -10.83 -4.74 9.44
CA GLU A 50 -10.19 -5.91 8.83
C GLU A 50 -9.34 -5.50 7.64
N VAL A 51 -8.20 -6.16 7.46
CA VAL A 51 -7.33 -5.95 6.30
C VAL A 51 -7.74 -6.91 5.20
N GLU A 52 -8.03 -6.37 4.02
CA GLU A 52 -8.47 -7.13 2.85
C GLU A 52 -7.57 -6.81 1.67
N ARG A 53 -7.18 -7.83 0.91
CA ARG A 53 -6.50 -7.68 -0.38
C ARG A 53 -7.49 -7.87 -1.51
N VAL A 54 -7.56 -6.91 -2.42
CA VAL A 54 -8.52 -6.91 -3.52
C VAL A 54 -8.19 -8.00 -4.54
N GLU A 55 -9.13 -8.93 -4.76
CA GLU A 55 -9.05 -9.91 -5.85
C GLU A 55 -9.77 -9.43 -7.11
N SER A 56 -10.94 -8.80 -6.95
CA SER A 56 -11.71 -8.22 -8.06
C SER A 56 -12.68 -7.14 -7.62
N ILE A 57 -13.01 -6.24 -8.55
CA ILE A 57 -13.91 -5.10 -8.34
C ILE A 57 -15.09 -5.24 -9.29
N TRP A 58 -16.31 -5.02 -8.79
CA TRP A 58 -17.55 -5.22 -9.50
C TRP A 58 -18.44 -3.98 -9.41
N SER A 59 -18.87 -3.44 -10.55
CA SER A 59 -19.94 -2.45 -10.61
C SER A 59 -21.28 -3.17 -10.72
N VAL A 60 -22.22 -2.79 -9.86
CA VAL A 60 -23.60 -3.26 -9.86
C VAL A 60 -24.49 -2.04 -10.11
N SER A 61 -25.12 -2.01 -11.28
CA SER A 61 -25.89 -0.84 -11.74
C SER A 61 -27.33 -1.20 -12.05
N ARG A 62 -28.25 -0.32 -11.66
CA ARG A 62 -29.66 -0.35 -12.09
C ARG A 62 -30.13 1.09 -12.28
N GLU A 63 -30.67 1.37 -13.46
CA GLU A 63 -31.13 2.71 -13.85
C GLU A 63 -30.02 3.75 -13.57
N ASN A 64 -30.28 4.74 -12.71
CA ASN A 64 -29.36 5.82 -12.38
C ASN A 64 -28.51 5.57 -11.12
N GLN A 65 -28.51 4.35 -10.58
CA GLN A 65 -27.76 4.00 -9.38
C GLN A 65 -26.67 2.96 -9.70
N THR A 66 -25.44 3.26 -9.29
CA THR A 66 -24.30 2.34 -9.38
C THR A 66 -23.65 2.19 -8.02
N ARG A 67 -23.46 0.94 -7.61
CA ARG A 67 -22.73 0.56 -6.39
C ARG A 67 -21.53 -0.28 -6.78
N TYR A 68 -20.51 -0.28 -5.93
CA TYR A 68 -19.27 -1.01 -6.18
C TYR A 68 -19.04 -2.04 -5.08
N PHE A 69 -18.79 -3.27 -5.48
CA PHE A 69 -18.53 -4.40 -4.59
C PHE A 69 -17.15 -4.97 -4.85
N ILE A 70 -16.46 -5.31 -3.78
CA ILE A 70 -15.10 -5.80 -3.80
C ILE A 70 -15.11 -7.26 -3.35
N LYS A 71 -14.45 -8.12 -4.11
CA LYS A 71 -14.03 -9.44 -3.64
C LYS A 71 -12.68 -9.27 -2.95
N GLY A 72 -12.63 -9.47 -1.64
CA GLY A 72 -11.42 -9.33 -0.83
C GLY A 72 -10.97 -10.65 -0.25
N ARG A 73 -9.65 -10.81 -0.09
CA ARG A 73 -9.03 -11.87 0.69
C ARG A 73 -8.50 -11.30 1.99
N ARG A 74 -8.89 -11.89 3.12
CA ARG A 74 -8.60 -11.36 4.45
C ARG A 74 -7.16 -11.62 4.87
N PHE A 75 -6.61 -10.65 5.59
CA PHE A 75 -5.33 -10.72 6.27
C PHE A 75 -5.49 -10.36 7.74
N SER A 76 -4.79 -11.10 8.61
CA SER A 76 -4.68 -10.79 10.03
C SER A 76 -3.42 -9.98 10.31
N GLN A 77 -3.44 -9.24 11.41
CA GLN A 77 -2.26 -8.57 11.93
C GLN A 77 -1.34 -9.60 12.61
N GLY A 78 -0.12 -9.74 12.10
CA GLY A 78 0.90 -10.67 12.62
C GLY A 78 1.91 -10.01 13.57
N ALA A 79 3.03 -10.68 13.79
CA ALA A 79 4.13 -10.19 14.62
C ALA A 79 4.93 -9.05 13.94
N ILE A 80 5.85 -8.43 14.70
CA ILE A 80 6.89 -7.56 14.11
C ILE A 80 7.96 -8.46 13.49
N HIS A 81 8.29 -8.22 12.22
CA HIS A 81 9.29 -9.02 11.51
C HIS A 81 10.71 -8.68 12.02
N PRO A 82 11.55 -9.67 12.38
CA PRO A 82 12.87 -9.41 12.95
C PRO A 82 13.85 -8.72 11.99
N PHE A 83 13.73 -8.99 10.68
CA PHE A 83 14.60 -8.35 9.68
C PHE A 83 14.15 -6.93 9.32
N TYR A 84 12.84 -6.71 9.14
CA TYR A 84 12.32 -5.41 8.68
C TYR A 84 12.03 -4.47 9.84
N GLN A 85 11.86 -4.99 11.06
CA GLN A 85 11.38 -4.24 12.23
C GLN A 85 10.03 -3.56 11.97
N MET A 86 9.19 -4.21 11.17
CA MET A 86 7.88 -3.71 10.73
C MET A 86 6.81 -4.78 10.91
N ARG A 87 5.55 -4.34 11.02
CA ARG A 87 4.40 -5.23 11.22
C ARG A 87 4.17 -6.11 9.99
N VAL A 88 4.06 -7.41 10.23
CA VAL A 88 3.61 -8.40 9.25
C VAL A 88 2.08 -8.42 9.20
N ILE A 89 1.52 -8.61 8.02
CA ILE A 89 0.13 -9.04 7.81
C ILE A 89 0.12 -10.38 7.08
N GLU A 90 -0.76 -11.28 7.49
CA GLU A 90 -0.74 -12.69 7.08
C GLU A 90 -2.09 -13.12 6.51
N ASN A 91 -2.07 -13.84 5.39
CA ASN A 91 -3.27 -14.31 4.73
C ASN A 91 -3.98 -15.34 5.60
N VAL A 92 -5.27 -15.13 5.88
CA VAL A 92 -6.09 -16.07 6.67
C VAL A 92 -6.88 -17.06 5.81
N ASN A 93 -6.67 -17.05 4.49
CA ASN A 93 -7.36 -17.88 3.50
C ASN A 93 -8.89 -17.76 3.51
N HIS A 94 -9.40 -16.62 3.97
CA HIS A 94 -10.81 -16.26 3.91
C HIS A 94 -11.05 -15.25 2.78
N VAL A 95 -12.12 -15.45 2.01
CA VAL A 95 -12.54 -14.54 0.94
C VAL A 95 -13.94 -14.06 1.24
N ASP A 96 -14.16 -12.75 1.13
CA ASP A 96 -15.45 -12.12 1.41
C ASP A 96 -15.79 -11.05 0.36
N TYR A 97 -17.03 -10.56 0.42
CA TYR A 97 -17.56 -9.50 -0.43
C TYR A 97 -18.09 -8.36 0.41
N PHE A 98 -17.57 -7.16 0.18
CA PHE A 98 -18.00 -5.95 0.86
C PHE A 98 -18.24 -4.81 -0.13
N GLU A 99 -18.98 -3.80 0.30
CA GLU A 99 -19.20 -2.62 -0.52
C GLU A 99 -17.99 -1.69 -0.43
N ALA A 100 -17.66 -1.01 -1.53
CA ALA A 100 -16.58 -0.04 -1.56
C ALA A 100 -16.75 1.08 -0.52
N SER A 101 -17.98 1.38 -0.10
CA SER A 101 -18.29 2.37 0.94
C SER A 101 -17.90 1.93 2.35
N ASP A 102 -17.55 0.66 2.55
CA ASP A 102 -17.06 0.13 3.82
C ASP A 102 -15.54 0.23 3.93
N ILE A 103 -14.84 0.67 2.87
CA ILE A 103 -13.40 0.89 2.86
C ILE A 103 -13.07 2.20 3.59
N VAL A 104 -12.20 2.09 4.59
CA VAL A 104 -11.77 3.21 5.43
C VAL A 104 -10.43 3.77 4.95
N ALA A 105 -9.54 2.90 4.47
CA ALA A 105 -8.19 3.28 4.07
C ALA A 105 -7.66 2.38 2.95
N CYS A 106 -6.82 2.92 2.07
CA CYS A 106 -5.93 2.12 1.23
C CYS A 106 -4.60 1.91 1.97
N LEU A 107 -4.13 0.66 2.02
CA LEU A 107 -2.93 0.28 2.75
C LEU A 107 -1.77 0.02 1.78
N ASN A 108 -0.60 0.50 2.14
CA ASN A 108 0.66 0.22 1.48
C ASN A 108 1.33 -0.96 2.19
N ALA A 109 1.32 -2.12 1.54
CA ALA A 109 2.01 -3.30 2.00
C ALA A 109 2.83 -3.90 0.85
N GLN A 110 3.98 -4.47 1.18
CA GLN A 110 4.90 -5.11 0.22
C GLN A 110 5.09 -6.57 0.60
N HIS A 111 5.31 -7.44 -0.39
CA HIS A 111 5.51 -8.87 -0.13
C HIS A 111 6.69 -9.10 0.82
N ASN A 112 6.52 -9.99 1.81
CA ASN A 112 7.59 -10.37 2.72
C ASN A 112 8.58 -11.30 2.00
N CYS A 113 9.45 -10.69 1.20
CA CYS A 113 10.40 -11.41 0.35
C CYS A 113 11.44 -12.19 1.17
N GLN A 114 11.80 -11.67 2.35
CA GLN A 114 12.77 -12.31 3.25
C GLN A 114 12.24 -13.66 3.75
N SER A 115 11.03 -13.69 4.34
CA SER A 115 10.43 -14.96 4.78
C SER A 115 10.06 -15.85 3.61
N GLY A 116 9.54 -15.27 2.53
CA GLY A 116 9.19 -16.01 1.31
C GLY A 116 10.39 -16.53 0.52
N ARG A 117 11.63 -16.18 0.92
CA ARG A 117 12.89 -16.56 0.23
C ARG A 117 12.83 -16.31 -1.27
N CYS A 118 12.29 -15.15 -1.65
CA CYS A 118 11.99 -14.84 -3.05
C CYS A 118 13.29 -14.65 -3.85
N PRO A 119 13.52 -15.42 -4.93
CA PRO A 119 14.74 -15.30 -5.70
C PRO A 119 14.77 -14.03 -6.54
N VAL A 120 15.98 -13.51 -6.73
CA VAL A 120 16.25 -12.53 -7.78
C VAL A 120 16.45 -13.30 -9.08
N VAL A 121 15.56 -13.08 -10.03
CA VAL A 121 15.59 -13.72 -11.35
C VAL A 121 16.04 -12.73 -12.41
N GLN A 122 16.81 -13.23 -13.37
CA GLN A 122 17.23 -12.45 -14.52
C GLN A 122 16.07 -12.34 -15.52
N GLY A 123 15.60 -11.12 -15.75
CA GLY A 123 14.57 -10.82 -16.73
C GLY A 123 15.12 -10.82 -18.17
N PRO A 124 14.24 -10.72 -19.18
CA PRO A 124 14.67 -10.62 -20.56
C PRO A 124 15.51 -9.36 -20.77
N ARG A 125 16.52 -9.46 -21.65
CA ARG A 125 17.32 -8.31 -22.08
C ARG A 125 16.41 -7.29 -22.77
N ASN A 126 16.54 -6.02 -22.43
CA ASN A 126 15.81 -4.95 -23.12
C ASN A 126 16.24 -4.95 -24.60
N LYS A 127 15.31 -5.23 -25.52
CA LYS A 127 15.54 -5.28 -26.97
C LYS A 127 14.96 -4.09 -27.74
N GLY A 128 14.40 -3.08 -27.05
CA GLY A 128 13.76 -1.94 -27.70
C GLY A 128 14.73 -0.78 -27.97
N GLN A 129 14.64 -0.16 -29.16
CA GLN A 129 15.42 1.02 -29.56
C GLN A 129 15.19 2.27 -28.68
N LYS A 130 14.16 2.28 -27.82
CA LYS A 130 13.76 3.41 -26.97
C LYS A 130 14.09 3.25 -25.48
N HIS A 131 14.89 2.25 -25.11
CA HIS A 131 15.33 2.08 -23.72
C HIS A 131 16.78 2.55 -23.59
N GLU A 132 17.02 3.51 -22.69
CA GLU A 132 18.38 3.86 -22.25
C GLU A 132 18.95 2.68 -21.44
N GLY A 133 19.80 1.87 -22.09
CA GLY A 133 20.61 0.84 -21.43
C GLY A 133 20.52 -0.56 -22.06
N THR A 134 21.69 -1.17 -22.27
CA THR A 134 21.87 -2.55 -22.76
C THR A 134 21.75 -3.63 -21.66
N LYS A 135 21.42 -3.23 -20.43
CA LYS A 135 21.51 -4.06 -19.22
C LYS A 135 20.31 -4.97 -19.04
N THR A 136 20.58 -6.20 -18.61
CA THR A 136 19.55 -7.14 -18.20
C THR A 136 18.84 -6.66 -16.94
N THR A 137 17.51 -6.72 -16.91
CA THR A 137 16.73 -6.33 -15.74
C THR A 137 16.60 -7.51 -14.78
N TYR A 138 17.20 -7.43 -13.59
CA TYR A 138 16.92 -8.37 -12.51
C TYR A 138 15.60 -7.99 -11.83
N LYS A 139 14.78 -8.99 -11.49
CA LYS A 139 13.48 -8.80 -10.83
C LYS A 139 13.34 -9.79 -9.69
N ILE A 140 12.61 -9.43 -8.65
CA ILE A 140 12.23 -10.39 -7.59
C ILE A 140 11.06 -11.21 -8.11
N HIS A 141 11.17 -12.54 -8.04
CA HIS A 141 10.05 -13.44 -8.27
C HIS A 141 9.45 -13.84 -6.91
N HIS A 142 8.22 -13.41 -6.64
CA HIS A 142 7.55 -13.75 -5.38
C HIS A 142 7.11 -15.22 -5.40
N ASN A 143 7.51 -15.99 -4.38
CA ASN A 143 7.21 -17.43 -4.30
C ASN A 143 5.78 -17.73 -3.86
N ASP A 144 5.16 -16.81 -3.11
CA ASP A 144 3.82 -16.95 -2.57
C ASP A 144 3.13 -15.58 -2.43
N ASN A 145 1.93 -15.61 -1.85
CA ASN A 145 1.14 -14.43 -1.52
C ASN A 145 0.60 -14.54 -0.08
N GLN A 146 1.40 -15.10 0.83
CA GLN A 146 0.92 -15.43 2.19
C GLN A 146 1.26 -14.37 3.23
N SER A 147 2.38 -13.65 3.06
CA SER A 147 2.88 -12.71 4.07
C SER A 147 3.35 -11.41 3.43
N PHE A 148 2.99 -10.29 4.06
CA PHE A 148 3.33 -8.94 3.60
C PHE A 148 3.78 -8.07 4.78
N ILE A 149 4.58 -7.06 4.48
CA ILE A 149 5.09 -6.06 5.42
C ILE A 149 4.30 -4.77 5.22
N LEU A 150 3.62 -4.31 6.27
CA LEU A 150 2.88 -3.06 6.27
C LEU A 150 3.84 -1.86 6.35
N ASN A 151 3.68 -0.88 5.46
CA ASN A 151 4.42 0.38 5.52
C ASN A 151 3.84 1.31 6.60
N SER A 152 4.39 1.23 7.81
CA SER A 152 3.95 2.05 8.94
C SER A 152 4.22 3.55 8.79
N ALA A 153 5.12 3.94 7.88
CA ALA A 153 5.48 5.33 7.57
C ALA A 153 4.81 5.84 6.28
N SER A 154 3.68 5.23 5.88
CA SER A 154 2.92 5.69 4.72
C SER A 154 2.52 7.16 4.88
N LEU A 155 2.76 7.96 3.85
CA LEU A 155 2.28 9.35 3.76
C LEU A 155 0.78 9.42 3.43
N ARG A 156 0.21 8.32 2.91
CA ARG A 156 -1.22 8.19 2.62
C ARG A 156 -1.89 7.46 3.77
N ASP A 157 -2.91 8.10 4.34
CA ASP A 157 -3.56 7.68 5.58
C ASP A 157 -2.55 7.18 6.65
N PRO A 158 -1.68 8.08 7.16
CA PRO A 158 -0.65 7.70 8.12
C PRO A 158 -1.24 7.21 9.44
N VAL A 159 -2.47 7.59 9.80
CA VAL A 159 -3.09 7.23 11.08
C VAL A 159 -3.50 5.76 11.05
N SER A 160 -4.20 5.31 10.00
CA SER A 160 -4.61 3.91 9.85
C SER A 160 -3.40 2.97 9.81
N HIS A 161 -2.34 3.34 9.08
CA HIS A 161 -1.09 2.54 9.01
C HIS A 161 -0.41 2.42 10.38
N ARG A 162 -0.30 3.51 11.13
CA ARG A 162 0.32 3.49 12.47
C ARG A 162 -0.50 2.68 13.47
N LYS A 163 -1.83 2.83 13.45
CA LYS A 163 -2.74 2.04 14.28
C LYS A 163 -2.57 0.54 14.03
N LEU A 164 -2.61 0.11 12.77
CA LEU A 164 -2.39 -1.29 12.37
C LEU A 164 -0.96 -1.79 12.67
N ALA A 165 0.04 -0.91 12.58
CA ALA A 165 1.40 -1.26 12.99
C ALA A 165 1.54 -1.39 14.52
N SER A 166 0.54 -0.96 15.29
CA SER A 166 0.60 -0.76 16.75
C SER A 166 1.69 0.23 17.15
N ILE A 167 1.91 1.26 16.33
CA ILE A 167 2.81 2.38 16.63
C ILE A 167 1.99 3.49 17.26
N ASN A 168 2.22 3.72 18.55
CA ASN A 168 1.70 4.89 19.22
C ASN A 168 2.62 6.09 18.91
N ILE A 169 2.11 7.06 18.17
CA ILE A 169 2.79 8.35 18.02
C ILE A 169 2.07 9.35 18.92
N PRO A 170 2.70 9.83 19.99
CA PRO A 170 2.08 10.84 20.82
C PRO A 170 1.79 12.07 19.97
N HIS A 171 0.65 12.69 20.24
CA HIS A 171 0.36 14.00 19.69
C HIS A 171 1.50 14.93 20.15
N ALA A 172 2.30 15.45 19.21
CA ALA A 172 3.26 16.48 19.56
C ALA A 172 2.47 17.63 20.19
N SER A 173 2.85 18.19 21.32
CA SER A 173 2.14 19.35 21.89
C SER A 173 2.64 20.66 21.27
N ASP A 174 3.91 20.69 20.85
CA ASP A 174 4.66 21.93 20.63
C ASP A 174 5.18 22.06 19.20
N TRP A 175 4.35 21.78 18.20
CA TRP A 175 4.76 21.72 16.79
C TRP A 175 5.17 23.10 16.31
N ALA A 176 4.49 24.15 16.78
CA ALA A 176 4.85 25.54 16.52
C ALA A 176 6.28 25.84 17.00
N THR A 177 6.60 25.47 18.24
CA THR A 177 7.94 25.65 18.83
C THR A 177 8.99 24.84 18.07
N ALA A 178 8.68 23.59 17.70
CA ALA A 178 9.59 22.74 16.93
C ALA A 178 9.87 23.30 15.53
N ILE A 179 8.84 23.80 14.83
CA ILE A 179 8.96 24.44 13.52
C ILE A 179 9.81 25.71 13.63
N GLU A 180 9.53 26.58 14.60
CA GLU A 180 10.26 27.84 14.77
C GLU A 180 11.73 27.58 15.13
N THR A 181 11.98 26.62 16.03
CA THR A 181 13.34 26.20 16.40
C THR A 181 14.10 25.63 15.20
N GLY A 182 13.46 24.77 14.41
CA GLY A 182 14.04 24.22 13.19
C GLY A 182 14.37 25.31 12.16
N ARG A 183 13.44 26.24 11.95
CA ARG A 183 13.62 27.40 11.07
C ARG A 183 14.82 28.25 11.48
N ALA A 184 14.92 28.61 12.76
CA ALA A 184 16.04 29.40 13.28
C ALA A 184 17.40 28.71 13.07
N ARG A 185 17.46 27.40 13.33
CA ARG A 185 18.69 26.58 13.13
C ARG A 185 19.10 26.48 11.66
N TRP A 186 18.14 26.32 10.73
CA TRP A 186 18.46 26.28 9.30
C TRP A 186 18.89 27.64 8.75
N GLN A 187 18.29 28.73 9.23
CA GLN A 187 18.69 30.08 8.85
C GLN A 187 20.10 30.46 9.34
N SER A 188 20.48 30.06 10.56
CA SER A 188 21.83 30.30 11.07
C SER A 188 22.89 29.49 10.32
N SER A 189 22.57 28.24 9.95
CA SER A 189 23.46 27.37 9.17
C SER A 189 23.71 27.88 7.75
N ALA A 190 22.69 28.46 7.10
CA ALA A 190 22.82 29.08 5.78
C ALA A 190 23.71 30.34 5.79
N ARG A 191 23.77 31.06 6.92
CA ARG A 191 24.64 32.24 7.09
C ARG A 191 26.10 31.89 7.42
N GLN A 192 26.36 30.66 7.88
CA GLN A 192 27.71 30.17 8.17
C GLN A 192 28.41 29.52 6.97
N GLN A 193 27.71 29.31 5.84
CA GLN A 193 28.33 28.95 4.57
C GLN A 193 28.87 30.22 3.88
N THR A 194 30.01 30.72 4.35
CA THR A 194 30.88 31.54 3.48
C THR A 194 31.39 30.66 2.32
N PRO A 195 31.69 31.25 1.15
CA PRO A 195 32.20 30.51 0.00
C PRO A 195 33.61 29.98 0.31
N GLN A 196 33.69 28.82 0.96
CA GLN A 196 34.92 28.04 0.96
C GLN A 196 35.08 27.45 -0.43
N THR A 197 36.17 27.87 -1.04
CA THR A 197 36.74 27.45 -2.31
C THR A 197 36.44 25.98 -2.58
N ARG A 198 35.82 25.72 -3.73
CA ARG A 198 35.61 24.39 -4.30
C ARG A 198 36.97 23.76 -4.61
N ALA A 199 37.65 23.24 -3.59
CA ALA A 199 38.83 22.41 -3.76
C ALA A 199 38.35 20.98 -4.03
N SER A 200 38.38 20.62 -5.31
CA SER A 200 38.17 19.28 -5.83
C SER A 200 39.02 18.27 -5.07
N SER A 201 38.41 17.51 -4.17
CA SER A 201 38.99 16.25 -3.66
C SER A 201 38.24 15.12 -4.34
N ILE A 202 38.76 14.72 -5.49
CA ILE A 202 38.44 13.44 -6.12
C ILE A 202 38.89 12.37 -5.11
N ALA A 203 37.95 11.62 -4.54
CA ALA A 203 38.27 10.44 -3.77
C ALA A 203 39.02 9.45 -4.69
N PRO A 204 40.18 8.91 -4.29
CA PRO A 204 40.83 7.87 -5.07
C PRO A 204 39.90 6.65 -5.14
N SER A 205 39.67 6.22 -6.37
CA SER A 205 38.98 4.99 -6.74
C SER A 205 39.56 3.79 -5.99
N LEU A 206 38.68 3.01 -5.36
CA LEU A 206 38.96 1.64 -4.97
C LEU A 206 39.16 0.79 -6.23
N ILE A 207 40.40 0.35 -6.45
CA ILE A 207 40.73 -0.93 -7.09
C ILE A 207 41.32 -1.79 -5.98
#